data_AF-A0A8H5E7U8-F1
#
_entry.id   AF-A0A8H5E7U8-F1
#
_cell.length_a   1.000
_cell.length_b   1.000
_cell.length_c   1.000
_cell.angle_alpha   90.00
_cell.angle_beta   90.00
_cell.angle_gamma   90.00
#
_symmetry.space_group_name_H-M   'P 1'
#
loop_
_entity.id
_entity.type
_entity.pdbx_description
1 polymer ?
#
loop_
_entity_poly.entity_id
_entity_poly.type
_entity_poly.pdbx_seq_one_letter_code
_entity_poly.pdbx_strand_id
1 'polypeptide(L)'
;MVIASEPCSEAAVKEFYVWMVKTYLSRRYPSLYRSEDGMLVGPASTQLPLDPPNDVEKILRLLAENVDAELFFLKRQGDTYVAKALILCYAFSFNPSLKLNKTLAEIHGPVPGYKEKLERPMNRYFTSLPRGKVVKRHNWNISIGRELFVPRENPLTVLPLWLMGWIKTVLDWLGIEALKMKSADLNPEEMNVRCERQTLHRLMENDDTLVFAFKTYQYPLRQIRDEGGGPALAEAIRGIDRGSVPQIAWYKASVYWGQAVVEYLLGASSE
;
A
#
# COMPACT_ATOMS: atom_id res chain seq x y z
N MET A 1 11.84 5.62 5.64
CA MET A 1 11.44 4.34 6.28
C MET A 1 10.94 4.63 7.67
N VAL A 2 9.81 4.03 8.07
CA VAL A 2 9.28 4.05 9.43
C VAL A 2 9.11 2.62 9.91
N ILE A 3 9.70 2.31 11.06
CA ILE A 3 9.55 1.04 11.77
C ILE A 3 9.04 1.38 13.15
N ALA A 4 8.06 0.63 13.64
CA ALA A 4 7.52 0.82 14.98
C ALA A 4 6.92 -0.48 15.49
N SER A 5 6.94 -0.69 16.81
CA SER A 5 6.43 -1.91 17.44
C SER A 5 6.04 -1.68 18.90
N GLU A 6 5.08 -2.47 19.35
CA GLU A 6 4.72 -2.65 20.75
C GLU A 6 5.37 -3.93 21.31
N PRO A 7 5.71 -4.01 22.61
CA PRO A 7 6.29 -5.21 23.22
C PRO A 7 5.45 -6.48 22.97
N CYS A 8 4.12 -6.36 22.95
CA CYS A 8 3.22 -7.49 22.70
C CYS A 8 3.29 -8.08 21.28
N SER A 9 4.03 -7.44 20.36
CA SER A 9 4.24 -7.91 18.99
C SER A 9 5.47 -8.81 18.82
N GLU A 10 6.36 -8.85 19.81
CA GLU A 10 7.68 -9.49 19.69
C GLU A 10 7.60 -10.96 19.22
N ALA A 11 6.72 -11.75 19.85
CA ALA A 11 6.54 -13.16 19.50
C ALA A 11 6.09 -13.36 18.05
N ALA A 12 5.12 -12.56 17.59
CA ALA A 12 4.61 -12.63 16.22
C ALA A 12 5.64 -12.18 15.18
N VAL A 13 6.42 -11.14 15.49
CA VAL A 13 7.50 -10.64 14.63
C VAL A 13 8.62 -11.69 14.53
N LYS A 14 9.01 -12.31 15.65
CA LYS A 14 9.99 -13.41 15.68
C LYS A 14 9.52 -14.61 14.87
N GLU A 15 8.27 -15.03 15.02
CA GLU A 15 7.69 -16.13 14.24
C GLU A 15 7.78 -15.85 12.73
N PHE A 16 7.34 -14.66 12.29
CA PHE A 16 7.39 -14.28 10.89
C PHE A 16 8.83 -14.21 10.36
N TYR A 17 9.76 -13.64 11.14
CA TYR A 17 11.17 -13.58 10.79
C TYR A 17 11.77 -14.98 10.59
N VAL A 18 11.55 -15.89 11.55
CA VAL A 18 12.05 -17.27 11.47
C VAL A 18 11.48 -17.97 10.24
N TRP A 19 10.18 -17.80 9.96
CA TRP A 19 9.58 -18.35 8.75
C TRP A 19 10.21 -17.76 7.47
N MET A 20 10.41 -16.45 7.41
CA MET A 20 11.03 -15.79 6.26
C MET A 20 12.45 -16.31 6.00
N VAL A 21 13.28 -16.37 7.04
CA VAL A 21 14.71 -16.68 6.96
C VAL A 21 14.95 -18.18 6.82
N LYS A 22 14.36 -19.02 7.69
CA LYS A 22 14.61 -20.46 7.69
C LYS A 22 13.79 -21.22 6.65
N THR A 23 12.68 -20.65 6.17
CA THR A 23 11.74 -21.36 5.27
C THR A 23 11.55 -20.66 3.93
N TYR A 24 11.03 -19.43 3.91
CA TYR A 24 10.54 -18.83 2.66
C TYR A 24 11.66 -18.48 1.69
N LEU A 25 12.65 -17.70 2.11
CA LEU A 25 13.69 -17.17 1.21
C LEU A 25 14.53 -18.28 0.59
N SER A 26 15.01 -19.23 1.41
CA SER A 26 15.82 -20.36 0.94
C SER A 26 15.04 -21.32 0.03
N ARG A 27 13.75 -21.59 0.32
CA ARG A 27 12.94 -22.48 -0.54
C ARG A 27 12.46 -21.81 -1.81
N ARG A 28 12.12 -20.53 -1.74
CA ARG A 28 11.57 -19.79 -2.90
C ARG A 28 12.67 -19.36 -3.87
N TYR A 29 13.85 -19.04 -3.36
CA TYR A 29 14.99 -18.54 -4.13
C TYR A 29 16.29 -19.30 -3.75
N PRO A 30 16.33 -20.63 -3.95
CA PRO A 30 17.47 -21.47 -3.52
C PRO A 30 18.77 -21.15 -4.26
N SER A 31 18.70 -20.51 -5.43
CA SER A 31 19.89 -20.05 -6.17
C SER A 31 20.47 -18.74 -5.62
N LEU A 32 19.72 -18.01 -4.79
CA LEU A 32 20.12 -16.70 -4.25
C LEU A 32 20.51 -16.78 -2.77
N TYR A 33 19.83 -17.61 -1.99
CA TYR A 33 20.05 -17.72 -0.55
C TYR A 33 20.60 -19.08 -0.16
N ARG A 34 21.57 -19.08 0.75
CA ARG A 34 22.13 -20.28 1.38
C ARG A 34 22.34 -20.04 2.87
N SER A 35 22.36 -21.11 3.65
CA SER A 35 22.70 -21.03 5.07
C SER A 35 24.18 -21.32 5.27
N GLU A 36 24.86 -20.46 6.03
CA GLU A 36 26.30 -20.51 6.28
C GLU A 36 26.57 -19.89 7.66
N ASP A 37 27.31 -20.58 8.54
CA ASP A 37 27.73 -20.10 9.86
C ASP A 37 26.63 -19.47 10.74
N GLY A 38 25.45 -20.09 10.79
CA GLY A 38 24.33 -19.59 11.58
C GLY A 38 23.62 -18.36 10.98
N MET A 39 23.95 -18.00 9.75
CA MET A 39 23.33 -16.93 8.96
C MET A 39 22.65 -17.50 7.71
N LEU A 40 21.62 -16.81 7.22
CA LEU A 40 21.17 -16.88 5.85
C LEU A 40 21.89 -15.79 5.06
N VAL A 41 22.74 -16.18 4.13
CA VAL A 41 23.47 -15.27 3.25
C VAL A 41 22.81 -15.20 1.88
N GLY A 42 22.82 -14.03 1.26
CA GLY A 42 22.09 -13.79 0.00
C GLY A 42 22.68 -12.69 -0.89
N PRO A 43 21.91 -12.20 -1.87
CA PRO A 43 22.31 -11.10 -2.76
C PRO A 43 22.67 -9.82 -1.99
N ALA A 44 23.41 -8.91 -2.64
CA ALA A 44 23.69 -7.57 -2.12
C ALA A 44 24.19 -7.54 -0.66
N SER A 45 25.04 -8.49 -0.27
CA SER A 45 25.59 -8.66 1.08
C SER A 45 24.57 -8.96 2.20
N THR A 46 23.37 -9.45 1.86
CA THR A 46 22.38 -9.92 2.85
C THR A 46 23.00 -10.92 3.81
N GLN A 47 22.89 -10.63 5.11
CA GLN A 47 23.24 -11.52 6.21
C GLN A 47 22.12 -11.45 7.26
N LEU A 48 21.34 -12.52 7.37
CA LEU A 48 20.22 -12.63 8.31
C LEU A 48 20.51 -13.74 9.30
N PRO A 49 20.67 -13.46 10.61
CA PRO A 49 20.79 -14.50 11.63
C PRO A 49 19.69 -15.55 11.51
N LEU A 50 20.04 -16.84 11.50
CA LEU A 50 19.05 -17.91 11.49
C LEU A 50 18.21 -17.83 12.77
N ASP A 51 18.84 -17.57 13.91
CA ASP A 51 18.15 -17.30 15.17
C ASP A 51 17.93 -15.78 15.34
N PRO A 52 16.70 -15.33 15.59
CA PRO A 52 16.39 -13.91 15.67
C PRO A 52 17.05 -13.25 16.90
N PRO A 53 17.49 -11.99 16.79
CA PRO A 53 17.90 -11.20 17.96
C PRO A 53 16.80 -11.09 19.03
N ASN A 54 17.19 -10.77 20.28
CA ASN A 54 16.25 -10.48 21.37
C ASN A 54 15.76 -9.03 21.40
N ASP A 55 15.65 -8.41 20.23
CA ASP A 55 15.21 -7.03 20.04
C ASP A 55 14.30 -6.97 18.82
N VAL A 56 13.03 -6.65 19.05
CA VAL A 56 11.99 -6.59 18.01
C VAL A 56 12.28 -5.51 16.97
N GLU A 57 12.84 -4.36 17.36
CA GLU A 57 13.17 -3.28 16.43
C GLU A 57 14.29 -3.73 15.48
N LYS A 58 15.31 -4.42 16.03
CA LYS A 58 16.39 -5.00 15.25
C LYS A 58 15.87 -6.04 14.26
N ILE A 59 14.93 -6.90 14.66
CA ILE A 59 14.29 -7.88 13.75
C ILE A 59 13.55 -7.15 12.62
N LEU A 60 12.74 -6.15 12.94
CA LEU A 60 12.00 -5.39 11.94
C LEU A 60 12.93 -4.65 10.96
N ARG A 61 14.06 -4.12 11.44
CA ARG A 61 15.08 -3.51 10.59
C ARG A 61 15.69 -4.51 9.62
N LEU A 62 16.08 -5.70 10.11
CA LEU A 62 16.59 -6.77 9.27
C LEU A 62 15.59 -7.17 8.17
N LEU A 63 14.30 -7.27 8.51
CA LEU A 63 13.23 -7.51 7.54
C LEU A 63 13.12 -6.36 6.53
N ALA A 64 13.09 -5.11 6.99
CA ALA A 64 12.94 -3.93 6.12
C ALA A 64 14.08 -3.76 5.12
N GLU A 65 15.30 -4.12 5.51
CA GLU A 65 16.50 -3.99 4.67
C GLU A 65 16.67 -5.14 3.67
N ASN A 66 16.07 -6.31 3.93
CA ASN A 66 16.30 -7.53 3.14
C ASN A 66 15.04 -8.12 2.47
N VAL A 67 13.85 -7.66 2.88
CA VAL A 67 12.56 -8.07 2.31
C VAL A 67 11.93 -6.83 1.70
N ASP A 68 11.87 -6.83 0.37
CA ASP A 68 11.27 -5.74 -0.40
C ASP A 68 9.73 -5.84 -0.35
N ALA A 69 9.17 -5.51 0.83
CA ALA A 69 7.76 -5.37 1.13
C ALA A 69 7.57 -4.54 2.42
N GLU A 70 6.51 -3.75 2.47
CA GLU A 70 6.03 -3.16 3.73
C GLU A 70 5.20 -4.18 4.50
N LEU A 71 5.16 -4.07 5.82
CA LEU A 71 4.52 -5.05 6.69
C LEU A 71 3.71 -4.35 7.77
N PHE A 72 2.54 -4.92 8.07
CA PHE A 72 1.75 -4.66 9.26
C PHE A 72 1.55 -5.98 10.01
N PHE A 73 1.81 -5.95 11.30
CA PHE A 73 1.44 -7.00 12.24
C PHE A 73 0.19 -6.55 12.98
N LEU A 74 -0.94 -7.14 12.59
CA LEU A 74 -2.27 -6.77 13.04
C LEU A 74 -2.72 -7.78 14.08
N LYS A 75 -2.71 -7.40 15.36
CA LYS A 75 -3.13 -8.26 16.48
C LYS A 75 -4.63 -8.09 16.73
N ARG A 76 -5.34 -9.21 16.93
CA ARG A 76 -6.76 -9.23 17.22
C ARG A 76 -7.04 -8.57 18.58
N GLN A 77 -8.04 -7.71 18.61
CA GLN A 77 -8.58 -7.12 19.84
C GLN A 77 -10.10 -7.08 19.73
N GLY A 78 -10.78 -8.00 20.42
CA GLY A 78 -12.23 -8.18 20.29
C GLY A 78 -12.65 -8.63 18.89
N ASP A 79 -13.47 -7.83 18.23
CA ASP A 79 -13.97 -8.03 16.87
C ASP A 79 -13.18 -7.28 15.79
N THR A 80 -12.10 -6.58 16.19
CA THR A 80 -11.24 -5.81 15.29
C THR A 80 -9.77 -6.25 15.39
N TYR A 81 -8.92 -5.59 14.61
CA TYR A 81 -7.47 -5.77 14.61
C TYR A 81 -6.77 -4.43 14.77
N VAL A 82 -5.65 -4.45 15.49
CA VAL A 82 -4.84 -3.28 15.81
C VAL A 82 -3.41 -3.49 15.32
N ALA A 83 -2.83 -2.48 14.68
CA ALA A 83 -1.43 -2.51 14.27
C ALA A 83 -0.51 -2.46 15.50
N LYS A 84 0.23 -3.55 15.74
CA LYS A 84 1.16 -3.68 16.88
C LYS A 84 2.62 -3.73 16.46
N ALA A 85 2.91 -3.95 15.19
CA ALA A 85 4.20 -3.63 14.59
C ALA A 85 4.01 -3.27 13.12
N LEU A 86 4.94 -2.48 12.57
CA LEU A 86 4.91 -2.08 11.17
C LEU A 86 6.30 -1.80 10.61
N ILE A 87 6.43 -1.99 9.30
CA ILE A 87 7.55 -1.56 8.45
C ILE A 87 6.93 -0.82 7.27
N LEU A 88 7.21 0.47 7.15
CA LEU A 88 6.68 1.34 6.11
C LEU A 88 7.81 2.11 5.41
N CYS A 89 8.28 1.53 4.32
CA CYS A 89 9.36 2.05 3.48
C CYS A 89 8.85 2.87 2.29
N TYR A 90 7.60 2.67 1.89
CA TYR A 90 7.01 3.15 0.64
C TYR A 90 5.63 3.82 0.88
N ALA A 91 5.43 4.44 2.03
CA ALA A 91 4.19 5.16 2.33
C ALA A 91 3.84 6.17 1.23
N PHE A 92 2.58 6.19 0.80
CA PHE A 92 2.09 7.05 -0.26
C PHE A 92 0.79 7.75 0.16
N SER A 93 0.84 9.07 0.29
CA SER A 93 -0.31 9.91 0.64
C SER A 93 -0.90 9.66 2.03
N PHE A 94 -0.09 9.22 2.99
CA PHE A 94 -0.45 9.15 4.42
C PHE A 94 0.78 9.24 5.30
N ASN A 95 0.61 9.71 6.55
CA ASN A 95 1.68 9.70 7.54
C ASN A 95 1.84 8.29 8.18
N PRO A 96 2.94 7.56 7.92
CA PRO A 96 3.15 6.22 8.45
C PRO A 96 3.35 6.18 9.97
N SER A 97 3.87 7.24 10.57
CA SER A 97 4.14 7.30 12.02
C SER A 97 2.86 7.31 12.87
N LEU A 98 1.71 7.63 12.26
CA LEU A 98 0.42 7.68 12.94
C LEU A 98 -0.35 6.34 12.92
N LYS A 99 0.27 5.26 12.41
CA LYS A 99 -0.42 4.00 12.16
C LYS A 99 -0.27 2.96 13.27
N LEU A 100 0.76 3.07 14.12
CA LEU A 100 0.93 2.17 15.27
C LEU A 100 -0.23 2.35 16.26
N ASN A 101 -0.69 1.26 16.88
CA ASN A 101 -1.79 1.20 17.83
C ASN A 101 -3.15 1.66 17.29
N LYS A 102 -3.29 1.82 15.98
CA LYS A 102 -4.57 2.12 15.36
C LYS A 102 -5.30 0.84 14.98
N THR A 103 -6.61 0.85 15.22
CA THR A 103 -7.55 -0.16 14.70
C THR A 103 -7.61 -0.09 13.17
N LEU A 104 -8.11 -1.16 12.53
CA LEU A 104 -8.40 -1.15 11.10
C LEU A 104 -9.28 0.05 10.70
N ALA A 105 -10.30 0.36 11.49
CA ALA A 105 -11.20 1.47 11.21
C ALA A 105 -10.51 2.83 11.28
N GLU A 106 -9.68 3.07 12.30
CA GLU A 106 -8.91 4.32 12.41
C GLU A 106 -7.88 4.46 11.28
N ILE A 107 -7.19 3.39 10.90
CA ILE A 107 -6.23 3.41 9.78
C ILE A 107 -6.93 3.81 8.48
N HIS A 108 -8.14 3.29 8.26
CA HIS A 108 -8.95 3.52 7.07
C HIS A 108 -9.93 4.71 7.19
N GLY A 109 -9.90 5.48 8.28
CA GLY A 109 -10.79 6.64 8.49
C GLY A 109 -10.88 7.60 7.29
N PRO A 110 -9.78 7.90 6.57
CA PRO A 110 -9.82 8.73 5.37
C PRO A 110 -10.46 8.09 4.12
N VAL A 111 -10.72 6.77 4.13
CA VAL A 111 -11.25 6.03 2.97
C VAL A 111 -12.76 6.22 2.90
N PRO A 112 -13.29 6.88 1.86
CA PRO A 112 -14.73 7.09 1.74
C PRO A 112 -15.52 5.79 1.73
N GLY A 113 -16.66 5.78 2.44
CA GLY A 113 -17.55 4.62 2.51
C GLY A 113 -17.01 3.45 3.33
N TYR A 114 -15.83 3.57 3.96
CA TYR A 114 -15.25 2.46 4.73
C TYR A 114 -16.16 2.04 5.88
N LYS A 115 -16.56 2.99 6.72
CA LYS A 115 -17.39 2.72 7.90
C LYS A 115 -18.75 2.10 7.51
N GLU A 116 -19.38 2.66 6.48
CA GLU A 116 -20.72 2.27 6.07
C GLU A 116 -20.76 0.96 5.28
N LYS A 117 -19.72 0.67 4.48
CA LYS A 117 -19.74 -0.45 3.50
C LYS A 117 -18.68 -1.51 3.71
N LEU A 118 -17.52 -1.19 4.31
CA LEU A 118 -16.35 -2.07 4.32
C LEU A 118 -16.00 -2.60 5.71
N GLU A 119 -16.19 -1.83 6.78
CA GLU A 119 -15.72 -2.17 8.12
C GLU A 119 -16.22 -3.56 8.59
N ARG A 120 -17.55 -3.74 8.65
CA ARG A 120 -18.16 -5.00 9.09
C ARG A 120 -17.77 -6.21 8.21
N PRO A 121 -17.87 -6.18 6.87
CA PRO A 121 -17.44 -7.31 6.05
C PRO A 121 -15.93 -7.57 6.14
N MET A 122 -15.09 -6.54 6.29
CA MET A 122 -13.65 -6.68 6.46
C MET A 122 -13.29 -7.34 7.79
N ASN A 123 -13.85 -6.88 8.91
CA ASN A 123 -13.63 -7.48 10.23
C ASN A 123 -14.06 -8.95 10.26
N ARG A 124 -15.23 -9.26 9.67
CA ARG A 124 -15.70 -10.66 9.53
C ARG A 124 -14.72 -11.48 8.70
N TYR A 125 -14.26 -10.96 7.58
CA TYR A 125 -13.31 -11.67 6.71
C TYR A 125 -11.99 -11.96 7.43
N PHE A 126 -11.41 -10.93 8.07
CA PHE A 126 -10.15 -11.04 8.81
C PHE A 126 -10.26 -12.05 9.95
N THR A 127 -11.39 -12.06 10.66
CA THR A 127 -11.67 -13.05 11.71
C THR A 127 -11.78 -14.46 11.13
N SER A 128 -12.47 -14.64 10.01
CA SER A 128 -12.72 -15.95 9.39
C SER A 128 -11.51 -16.55 8.67
N LEU A 129 -10.46 -15.77 8.40
CA LEU A 129 -9.30 -16.21 7.63
C LEU A 129 -8.57 -17.36 8.36
N PRO A 130 -8.56 -18.60 7.81
CA PRO A 130 -7.92 -19.72 8.49
C PRO A 130 -6.39 -19.69 8.36
N ARG A 131 -5.71 -20.44 9.23
CA ARG A 131 -4.26 -20.68 9.14
C ARG A 131 -3.90 -21.37 7.82
N GLY A 132 -2.71 -21.10 7.29
CA GLY A 132 -2.21 -21.70 6.05
C GLY A 132 -2.87 -21.19 4.76
N LYS A 133 -3.83 -20.26 4.84
CA LYS A 133 -4.38 -19.56 3.66
C LYS A 133 -3.80 -18.16 3.55
N VAL A 134 -3.35 -17.83 2.34
CA VAL A 134 -2.88 -16.49 1.98
C VAL A 134 -3.89 -15.88 1.01
N VAL A 135 -4.36 -14.69 1.33
CA VAL A 135 -5.24 -13.91 0.47
C VAL A 135 -4.40 -12.87 -0.24
N LYS A 136 -4.70 -12.62 -1.51
CA LYS A 136 -4.03 -11.61 -2.32
C LYS A 136 -5.07 -10.66 -2.91
N ARG A 137 -4.79 -9.36 -2.85
CA ARG A 137 -5.52 -8.34 -3.61
C ARG A 137 -4.54 -7.31 -4.19
N HIS A 138 -5.05 -6.44 -5.04
CA HIS A 138 -4.30 -5.30 -5.57
C HIS A 138 -4.96 -4.00 -5.16
N ASN A 139 -4.14 -3.01 -4.82
CA ASN A 139 -4.53 -1.60 -4.74
C ASN A 139 -3.67 -0.83 -5.75
N TRP A 140 -4.17 0.26 -6.28
CA TRP A 140 -3.42 1.05 -7.25
C TRP A 140 -3.78 2.54 -7.17
N ASN A 141 -2.86 3.39 -7.60
CA ASN A 141 -3.08 4.81 -7.83
C ASN A 141 -2.10 5.32 -8.92
N ILE A 142 -2.24 6.57 -9.34
CA ILE A 142 -1.22 7.26 -10.13
C ILE A 142 -0.35 8.09 -9.19
N SER A 143 0.97 7.93 -9.29
CA SER A 143 1.94 8.80 -8.60
C SER A 143 2.56 9.78 -9.59
N ILE A 144 2.74 11.02 -9.15
CA ILE A 144 3.51 12.04 -9.85
C ILE A 144 4.93 11.93 -9.31
N GLY A 145 5.90 11.59 -10.16
CA GLY A 145 7.26 11.27 -9.75
C GLY A 145 7.48 9.78 -9.46
N ARG A 146 8.77 9.46 -9.24
CA ARG A 146 9.30 8.11 -9.03
C ARG A 146 9.71 7.85 -7.57
N GLU A 147 9.47 8.79 -6.67
CA GLU A 147 9.76 8.62 -5.25
C GLU A 147 8.89 7.51 -4.66
N LEU A 148 9.53 6.55 -3.99
CA LEU A 148 8.81 5.45 -3.36
C LEU A 148 8.19 5.84 -2.01
N PHE A 149 8.79 6.80 -1.29
CA PHE A 149 8.36 7.25 0.04
C PHE A 149 7.84 8.70 -0.02
N VAL A 150 6.52 8.85 -0.12
CA VAL A 150 5.81 10.13 -0.22
C VAL A 150 4.76 10.20 0.89
N PRO A 151 5.18 10.43 2.15
CA PRO A 151 4.29 10.40 3.32
C PRO A 151 3.43 11.66 3.48
N ARG A 152 3.59 12.65 2.61
CA ARG A 152 2.80 13.88 2.64
C ARG A 152 1.35 13.55 2.34
N GLU A 153 0.44 13.99 3.21
CA GLU A 153 -0.98 13.84 2.96
C GLU A 153 -1.37 14.64 1.73
N ASN A 154 -2.20 14.04 0.88
CA ASN A 154 -2.75 14.77 -0.24
C ASN A 154 -3.70 15.85 0.29
N PRO A 155 -3.49 17.15 0.01
CA PRO A 155 -4.35 18.20 0.54
C PRO A 155 -5.83 18.02 0.14
N LEU A 156 -6.10 17.35 -0.99
CA LEU A 156 -7.45 16.97 -1.42
C LEU A 156 -8.10 15.89 -0.53
N THR A 157 -7.32 15.21 0.31
CA THR A 157 -7.78 14.21 1.30
C THR A 157 -7.89 14.77 2.72
N VAL A 158 -7.33 15.96 2.98
CA VAL A 158 -7.32 16.60 4.32
C VAL A 158 -8.56 17.46 4.55
N LEU A 159 -9.10 18.06 3.49
CA LEU A 159 -10.31 18.89 3.58
C LEU A 159 -11.57 18.01 3.67
N PRO A 160 -12.54 18.34 4.54
CA PRO A 160 -13.82 17.63 4.59
C PRO A 160 -14.49 17.58 3.21
N LEU A 161 -15.03 16.42 2.82
CA LEU A 161 -15.62 16.22 1.49
C LEU A 161 -16.72 17.24 1.15
N TRP A 162 -17.50 17.69 2.14
CA TRP A 162 -18.52 18.73 1.95
C TRP A 162 -17.90 20.09 1.59
N LEU A 163 -16.77 20.43 2.20
CA LEU A 163 -16.02 21.65 1.93
C LEU A 163 -15.38 21.58 0.54
N MET A 164 -14.83 20.42 0.17
CA MET A 164 -14.32 20.18 -1.19
C MET A 164 -15.41 20.30 -2.26
N GLY A 165 -16.61 19.76 -1.99
CA GLY A 165 -17.77 19.90 -2.88
C GLY A 165 -18.19 21.36 -3.05
N TRP A 166 -18.18 22.15 -1.98
CA TRP A 166 -18.45 23.58 -2.04
C TRP A 166 -17.36 24.35 -2.80
N ILE A 167 -16.07 24.10 -2.52
CA ILE A 167 -14.93 24.70 -3.24
C ILE A 167 -15.03 24.42 -4.73
N LYS A 168 -15.29 23.16 -5.11
CA LYS A 168 -15.48 22.80 -6.53
C LYS A 168 -16.63 23.59 -7.15
N THR A 169 -17.78 23.66 -6.49
CA THR A 169 -18.96 24.38 -7.00
C THR A 169 -18.66 25.86 -7.22
N VAL A 170 -17.92 26.50 -6.31
CA VAL A 170 -17.49 27.90 -6.43
C VAL A 170 -16.50 28.08 -7.59
N LEU A 171 -15.51 27.19 -7.71
CA LEU A 171 -14.53 27.26 -8.79
C LEU A 171 -15.17 27.05 -10.17
N ASP A 172 -16.07 26.08 -10.29
CA ASP A 172 -16.84 25.82 -11.51
C ASP A 172 -17.72 27.04 -11.87
N TRP A 173 -18.39 27.64 -10.88
CA TRP A 173 -19.18 28.87 -11.08
C TRP A 173 -18.33 30.07 -11.54
N LEU A 174 -17.10 30.17 -11.06
CA LEU A 174 -16.13 31.19 -11.48
C LEU A 174 -15.43 30.85 -12.81
N GLY A 175 -15.70 29.69 -13.42
CA GLY A 175 -15.04 29.24 -14.64
C GLY A 175 -13.55 28.91 -14.46
N ILE A 176 -13.10 28.64 -13.22
CA ILE A 176 -11.70 28.35 -12.92
C ILE A 176 -11.51 26.83 -12.94
N GLU A 177 -10.83 26.30 -13.97
CA GLU A 177 -10.37 24.89 -14.05
C GLU A 177 -9.22 24.59 -13.06
N ALA A 178 -9.28 25.09 -11.82
CA ALA A 178 -8.17 25.13 -10.86
C ALA A 178 -7.69 23.77 -10.35
N LEU A 179 -8.36 22.67 -10.70
CA LEU A 179 -8.15 21.36 -10.12
C LEU A 179 -7.92 20.26 -11.15
N LYS A 180 -7.57 20.59 -12.39
CA LYS A 180 -7.22 19.60 -13.42
C LYS A 180 -5.79 19.81 -13.93
N MET A 181 -5.05 18.72 -14.01
CA MET A 181 -3.81 18.64 -14.76
C MET A 181 -4.13 18.78 -16.25
N LYS A 182 -3.41 19.66 -16.95
CA LYS A 182 -3.47 19.72 -18.42
C LYS A 182 -2.63 18.60 -19.00
N SER A 183 -3.03 18.08 -20.14
CA SER A 183 -2.28 17.03 -20.86
C SER A 183 -0.86 17.49 -21.25
N ALA A 184 -0.66 18.78 -21.48
CA ALA A 184 0.67 19.37 -21.73
C ALA A 184 1.60 19.34 -20.49
N ASP A 185 1.05 19.27 -19.28
CA ASP A 185 1.82 19.22 -18.03
C ASP A 185 2.13 17.77 -17.61
N LEU A 186 1.55 16.78 -18.28
CA LEU A 186 1.77 15.36 -18.02
C LEU A 186 3.13 14.93 -18.56
N ASN A 187 4.00 14.46 -17.67
CA ASN A 187 5.24 13.79 -18.05
C ASN A 187 5.08 12.26 -17.93
N PRO A 188 4.99 11.52 -19.05
CA PRO A 188 4.69 10.09 -19.02
C PRO A 188 5.87 9.21 -18.57
N GLU A 189 7.07 9.79 -18.46
CA GLU A 189 8.25 9.15 -17.87
C GLU A 189 8.22 9.18 -16.35
N GLU A 190 7.75 10.28 -15.80
CA GLU A 190 7.79 10.56 -14.37
C GLU A 190 6.48 10.22 -13.67
N MET A 191 5.36 10.22 -14.39
CA MET A 191 4.09 9.72 -13.86
C MET A 191 4.02 8.21 -13.97
N ASN A 192 3.60 7.55 -12.89
CA ASN A 192 3.63 6.10 -12.79
C ASN A 192 2.27 5.56 -12.36
N VAL A 193 1.92 4.39 -12.90
CA VAL A 193 0.97 3.50 -12.23
C VAL A 193 1.69 2.89 -11.04
N ARG A 194 1.25 3.28 -9.84
CA ARG A 194 1.72 2.71 -8.59
C ARG A 194 0.76 1.61 -8.15
N CYS A 195 1.22 0.38 -8.12
CA CYS A 195 0.43 -0.79 -7.73
C CYS A 195 1.00 -1.44 -6.47
N GLU A 196 0.13 -1.84 -5.56
CA GLU A 196 0.47 -2.64 -4.39
C GLU A 196 -0.13 -4.03 -4.55
N ARG A 197 0.73 -5.05 -4.64
CA ARG A 197 0.30 -6.43 -4.42
C ARG A 197 0.25 -6.66 -2.92
N GLN A 198 -0.96 -6.74 -2.39
CA GLN A 198 -1.20 -6.86 -0.97
C GLN A 198 -1.52 -8.31 -0.61
N THR A 199 -0.84 -8.86 0.39
CA THR A 199 -1.09 -10.23 0.88
C THR A 199 -1.43 -10.22 2.36
N LEU A 200 -2.45 -10.95 2.75
CA LEU A 200 -2.89 -11.09 4.15
C LEU A 200 -2.89 -12.57 4.52
N HIS A 201 -2.27 -12.90 5.65
CA HIS A 201 -2.31 -14.26 6.21
C HIS A 201 -2.24 -14.25 7.72
N ARG A 202 -2.70 -15.34 8.33
CA ARG A 202 -2.60 -15.59 9.76
C ARG A 202 -1.31 -16.34 10.07
N LEU A 203 -0.65 -15.95 11.16
CA LEU A 203 0.48 -16.68 11.70
C LEU A 203 0.05 -18.05 12.25
N MET A 204 0.99 -18.98 12.32
CA MET A 204 0.71 -20.36 12.72
C MET A 204 0.68 -20.53 14.23
N GLU A 205 1.63 -19.93 14.94
CA GLU A 205 1.75 -19.98 16.40
C GLU A 205 1.02 -18.80 17.07
N ASN A 206 1.26 -17.57 16.57
CA ASN A 206 0.59 -16.35 17.03
C ASN A 206 -0.69 -16.11 16.22
N ASP A 207 -1.67 -17.00 16.36
CA ASP A 207 -2.85 -17.03 15.50
C ASP A 207 -3.84 -15.87 15.69
N ASP A 208 -3.68 -15.11 16.77
CA ASP A 208 -4.37 -13.84 16.96
C ASP A 208 -3.78 -12.70 16.11
N THR A 209 -2.67 -12.94 15.41
CA THR A 209 -1.97 -11.95 14.61
C THR A 209 -2.04 -12.28 13.11
N LEU A 210 -2.42 -11.27 12.33
CA LEU A 210 -2.37 -11.29 10.88
C LEU A 210 -1.16 -10.48 10.39
N VAL A 211 -0.45 -11.00 9.39
CA VAL A 211 0.58 -10.26 8.67
C VAL A 211 0.00 -9.76 7.37
N PHE A 212 -0.03 -8.44 7.22
CA PHE A 212 -0.46 -7.76 6.00
C PHE A 212 0.76 -7.15 5.33
N ALA A 213 1.10 -7.67 4.15
CA ALA A 213 2.28 -7.25 3.39
C ALA A 213 1.89 -6.48 2.14
N PHE A 214 2.68 -5.46 1.79
CA PHE A 214 2.48 -4.61 0.63
C PHE A 214 3.75 -4.64 -0.22
N LYS A 215 3.64 -5.21 -1.42
CA LYS A 215 4.69 -5.14 -2.41
C LYS A 215 4.35 -4.05 -3.42
N THR A 216 5.09 -2.96 -3.40
CA THR A 216 4.90 -1.82 -4.29
C THR A 216 5.64 -2.01 -5.61
N TYR A 217 4.95 -1.68 -6.71
CA TYR A 217 5.49 -1.59 -8.06
C TYR A 217 5.17 -0.20 -8.62
N GLN A 218 6.09 0.35 -9.41
CA GLN A 218 5.87 1.58 -10.19
C GLN A 218 6.21 1.30 -11.65
N TYR A 219 5.29 1.64 -12.54
CA TYR A 219 5.45 1.52 -13.99
C TYR A 219 5.16 2.88 -14.63
N PRO A 220 6.10 3.47 -15.39
CA PRO A 220 5.85 4.71 -16.10
C PRO A 220 4.64 4.60 -17.03
N LEU A 221 3.86 5.68 -17.16
CA LEU A 221 2.71 5.69 -18.07
C LEU A 221 3.13 5.40 -19.52
N ARG A 222 4.31 5.84 -19.95
CA ARG A 222 4.88 5.46 -21.25
C ARG A 222 4.97 3.95 -21.40
N GLN A 223 5.57 3.25 -20.44
CA GLN A 223 5.69 1.79 -20.50
C GLN A 223 4.33 1.11 -20.62
N ILE A 224 3.35 1.52 -19.81
CA ILE A 224 2.00 0.94 -19.85
C ILE A 224 1.35 1.13 -21.23
N ARG A 225 1.50 2.30 -21.84
CA ARG A 225 0.96 2.59 -23.17
C ARG A 225 1.67 1.76 -24.25
N ASP A 226 3.00 1.77 -24.24
CA ASP A 226 3.83 1.12 -25.26
C ASP A 226 3.67 -0.42 -25.23
N GLU A 227 3.37 -1.01 -24.06
CA GLU A 227 3.03 -2.42 -23.88
C GLU A 227 1.56 -2.75 -24.20
N GLY A 228 0.76 -1.75 -24.65
CA GLY A 228 -0.64 -1.93 -25.04
C GLY A 228 -1.65 -1.94 -23.89
N GLY A 229 -1.23 -1.63 -22.67
CA GLY A 229 -2.10 -1.57 -21.48
C GLY A 229 -2.95 -0.30 -21.36
N GLY A 230 -2.76 0.67 -22.26
CA GLY A 230 -3.44 1.97 -22.26
C GLY A 230 -4.97 1.89 -22.16
N PRO A 231 -5.67 1.15 -23.04
CA PRO A 231 -7.13 1.06 -23.02
C PRO A 231 -7.70 0.52 -21.69
N ALA A 232 -7.09 -0.55 -21.15
CA ALA A 232 -7.55 -1.16 -19.90
C ALA A 232 -7.36 -0.23 -18.70
N LEU A 233 -6.22 0.48 -18.63
CA LEU A 233 -5.98 1.47 -17.58
C LEU A 233 -6.92 2.67 -17.73
N ALA A 234 -7.16 3.15 -18.94
CA ALA A 234 -8.08 4.25 -19.20
C ALA A 234 -9.52 3.91 -18.77
N GLU A 235 -9.98 2.68 -19.03
CA GLU A 235 -11.26 2.19 -18.52
C GLU A 235 -11.29 2.16 -16.99
N ALA A 236 -10.25 1.62 -16.36
CA ALA A 236 -10.14 1.57 -14.90
C ALA A 236 -10.20 2.97 -14.26
N ILE A 237 -9.53 3.96 -14.86
CA ILE A 237 -9.57 5.36 -14.41
C ILE A 237 -10.98 5.94 -14.54
N ARG A 238 -11.65 5.74 -15.69
CA ARG A 238 -13.04 6.17 -15.92
C ARG A 238 -14.04 5.48 -15.00
N GLY A 239 -13.70 4.32 -14.44
CA GLY A 239 -14.55 3.59 -13.51
C GLY A 239 -14.49 4.09 -12.07
N ILE A 240 -13.51 4.92 -11.70
CA ILE A 240 -13.27 5.31 -10.30
C ILE A 240 -14.48 6.04 -9.69
N ASP A 241 -15.07 6.99 -10.42
CA ASP A 241 -16.22 7.77 -9.95
C ASP A 241 -17.58 7.10 -10.23
N ARG A 242 -17.60 6.04 -11.04
CA ARG A 242 -18.81 5.25 -11.38
C ARG A 242 -19.07 4.10 -10.41
N GLY A 243 -18.15 3.83 -9.49
CA GLY A 243 -18.28 2.78 -8.49
C GLY A 243 -19.35 3.05 -7.44
N SER A 244 -19.53 2.10 -6.52
CA SER A 244 -20.50 2.25 -5.42
C SER A 244 -20.14 3.34 -4.40
N VAL A 245 -18.94 3.92 -4.48
CA VAL A 245 -18.48 5.05 -3.66
C VAL A 245 -17.75 6.06 -4.57
N PRO A 246 -18.47 6.96 -5.27
CA PRO A 246 -17.88 7.93 -6.19
C PRO A 246 -16.80 8.84 -5.57
N GLN A 247 -16.87 9.06 -4.24
CA GLN A 247 -15.91 9.86 -3.48
C GLN A 247 -14.49 9.29 -3.52
N ILE A 248 -14.31 8.02 -3.91
CA ILE A 248 -12.99 7.43 -4.14
C ILE A 248 -12.20 8.24 -5.18
N ALA A 249 -12.88 8.91 -6.12
CA ALA A 249 -12.23 9.76 -7.11
C ALA A 249 -11.42 10.91 -6.48
N TRP A 250 -11.92 11.50 -5.38
CA TRP A 250 -11.23 12.51 -4.60
C TRP A 250 -10.13 11.90 -3.73
N TYR A 251 -10.43 10.78 -3.07
CA TYR A 251 -9.47 10.06 -2.24
C TYR A 251 -8.20 9.65 -3.02
N LYS A 252 -8.37 9.19 -4.27
CA LYS A 252 -7.25 8.88 -5.17
C LYS A 252 -6.74 10.09 -5.96
N ALA A 253 -7.34 11.27 -5.78
CA ALA A 253 -7.09 12.49 -6.54
C ALA A 253 -7.21 12.35 -8.06
N SER A 254 -7.95 11.35 -8.54
CA SER A 254 -8.22 11.13 -9.97
C SER A 254 -8.99 12.28 -10.63
N VAL A 255 -9.69 13.09 -9.84
CA VAL A 255 -10.30 14.34 -10.34
C VAL A 255 -9.27 15.32 -10.91
N TYR A 256 -8.01 15.25 -10.45
CA TYR A 256 -6.91 16.10 -10.90
C TYR A 256 -6.18 15.53 -12.10
N TRP A 257 -5.72 14.29 -12.03
CA TRP A 257 -4.87 13.70 -13.08
C TRP A 257 -5.65 12.84 -14.10
N GLY A 258 -6.88 12.44 -13.81
CA GLY A 258 -7.59 11.38 -14.53
C GLY A 258 -7.81 11.65 -16.02
N GLN A 259 -8.23 12.86 -16.36
CA GLN A 259 -8.49 13.25 -17.74
C GLN A 259 -7.21 13.23 -18.58
N ALA A 260 -6.16 13.94 -18.14
CA ALA A 260 -4.88 14.01 -18.85
C ALA A 260 -4.25 12.63 -19.06
N VAL A 261 -4.30 11.77 -18.02
CA VAL A 261 -3.77 10.41 -18.11
C VAL A 261 -4.57 9.58 -19.14
N VAL A 262 -5.90 9.68 -19.15
CA VAL A 262 -6.74 8.96 -20.12
C VAL A 262 -6.46 9.41 -21.57
N GLU A 263 -6.36 10.72 -21.80
CA GLU A 263 -6.04 11.29 -23.12
C GLU A 263 -4.69 10.78 -23.64
N TYR A 264 -3.66 10.81 -22.79
CA TYR A 264 -2.34 10.28 -23.11
C TYR A 264 -2.36 8.78 -23.45
N LEU A 265 -3.04 7.97 -22.63
CA LEU A 265 -3.07 6.51 -22.78
C LEU A 265 -3.79 6.06 -24.04
N LEU A 266 -4.78 6.83 -24.51
CA LEU A 266 -5.57 6.52 -25.70
C LEU A 266 -5.03 7.17 -26.98
N GLY A 267 -3.98 7.98 -26.88
CA GLY A 267 -3.36 8.63 -28.02
C GLY A 267 -4.23 9.73 -28.61
N ALA A 268 -4.92 10.52 -27.77
CA ALA A 268 -5.46 11.79 -28.23
C ALA A 268 -4.27 12.66 -28.68
N SER A 269 -4.11 12.77 -29.99
CA SER A 269 -3.15 13.64 -30.65
C SER A 269 -3.29 15.04 -30.08
N SER A 270 -2.16 15.61 -29.65
CA SER A 270 -2.00 17.05 -29.68
C SER A 270 -2.26 17.51 -31.11
N GLU A 271 -3.49 17.94 -31.40
CA GLU A 271 -3.78 18.82 -32.53
C GLU A 271 -3.04 20.15 -32.38
#